data_AF-A0A1H8HHX1-F1
#
_entry.id   AF-A0A1H8HHX1-F1
#
_cell.length_a   1.000
_cell.length_b   1.000
_cell.length_c   1.000
_cell.angle_alpha   90.00
_cell.angle_beta   90.00
_cell.angle_gamma   90.00
#
_symmetry.space_group_name_H-M   'P 1'
#
loop_
_entity.id
_entity.type
_entity.pdbx_description
1 polymer ?
#
loop_
_entity_poly.entity_id
_entity_poly.type
_entity_poly.pdbx_seq_one_letter_code
_entity_poly.pdbx_strand_id
1 'polypeptide(L)'
;MDIIINKKLLVFAGILFITSTALTFPFPDTYLSSRTLTSIFNIPITTMDGVNTIGVFGLLLLVASLLLLAKSLDKYRVRSVFVAMILFMLMPYLLISIYQQTIATGIYAVNYELDSSQCEFTRVDANTVNGVCEFSFTNNSRNAVEFGVEFYDDYWYEESVQTVSLMNTGAPYKVELAGKEKKRVTVETNIDVSEVENQFDQASSYQVNIKIHAENEERKL
;
A
#
# COMPACT_ATOMS: atom_id res chain seq x y z
N MET A 1 -3.20 28.48 35.90
CA MET A 1 -4.42 28.14 35.15
C MET A 1 -4.06 26.96 34.27
N ASP A 2 -4.58 25.79 34.61
CA ASP A 2 -4.13 24.53 34.02
C ASP A 2 -4.76 24.30 32.64
N ILE A 3 -3.95 23.82 31.69
CA ILE A 3 -4.39 23.56 30.31
C ILE A 3 -5.31 22.31 30.26
N ILE A 4 -5.15 21.39 31.22
CA ILE A 4 -5.85 20.11 31.28
C ILE A 4 -6.87 20.16 32.44
N ILE A 5 -8.15 19.92 32.12
CA ILE A 5 -9.23 19.81 33.11
C ILE A 5 -9.28 18.39 33.66
N ASN A 6 -9.18 17.39 32.79
CA ASN A 6 -9.41 16.00 33.16
C ASN A 6 -8.34 15.08 32.58
N LYS A 7 -7.37 14.75 33.42
CA LYS A 7 -6.25 13.86 33.06
C LYS A 7 -6.71 12.45 32.68
N LYS A 8 -7.76 11.92 33.32
CA LYS A 8 -8.29 10.59 32.99
C LYS A 8 -8.90 10.56 31.59
N LEU A 9 -9.69 11.59 31.23
CA LEU A 9 -10.26 11.73 29.89
C LEU A 9 -9.16 11.92 28.83
N LEU A 10 -8.11 12.67 29.14
CA LEU A 10 -6.98 12.86 28.22
C LEU A 10 -6.26 11.53 27.95
N VAL A 11 -5.98 10.74 28.99
CA VAL A 11 -5.36 9.41 28.83
C VAL A 11 -6.27 8.48 28.03
N PHE A 12 -7.57 8.47 28.32
CA PHE A 12 -8.52 7.63 27.58
C PHE A 12 -8.64 8.04 26.10
N ALA A 13 -8.63 9.35 25.81
CA ALA A 13 -8.55 9.88 24.44
C ALA A 13 -7.29 9.38 23.72
N GLY A 14 -6.13 9.43 24.38
CA GLY A 14 -4.87 8.95 23.82
C GLY A 14 -4.90 7.45 23.50
N ILE A 15 -5.44 6.62 24.41
CA ILE A 15 -5.57 5.17 24.19
C ILE A 15 -6.44 4.90 22.95
N LEU A 16 -7.62 5.51 22.86
CA LEU A 16 -8.52 5.30 21.72
C LEU A 16 -7.90 5.78 20.40
N PHE A 17 -7.15 6.90 20.42
CA PHE A 17 -6.45 7.41 19.25
C PHE A 17 -5.39 6.41 18.75
N ILE A 18 -4.58 5.86 19.66
CA ILE A 18 -3.55 4.86 19.34
C ILE A 18 -4.21 3.58 18.82
N THR A 19 -5.27 3.10 19.47
CA THR A 19 -6.00 1.90 19.02
C THR A 19 -6.61 2.10 17.64
N SER A 20 -7.23 3.26 17.37
CA SER A 20 -7.76 3.60 16.05
C SER A 20 -6.65 3.59 14.99
N THR A 21 -5.51 4.22 15.28
CA THR A 21 -4.35 4.26 14.39
C THR A 21 -3.83 2.85 14.09
N ALA A 22 -3.71 2.00 15.12
CA ALA A 22 -3.21 0.63 14.98
C ALA A 22 -4.17 -0.25 14.15
N LEU A 23 -5.48 -0.11 14.33
CA LEU A 23 -6.48 -0.87 13.58
C LEU A 23 -6.58 -0.44 12.11
N THR A 24 -6.27 0.82 11.82
CA THR A 24 -6.38 1.40 10.47
C THR A 24 -5.02 1.55 9.79
N PHE A 25 -3.99 0.92 10.35
CA PHE A 25 -2.63 1.01 9.84
C PHE A 25 -2.52 0.34 8.46
N PRO A 26 -2.14 1.06 7.40
CA PRO A 26 -2.19 0.56 6.02
C PRO A 26 -0.90 -0.20 5.66
N PHE A 27 -0.57 -1.22 6.45
CA PHE A 27 0.59 -2.09 6.27
C PHE A 27 0.27 -3.47 6.87
N PRO A 28 0.72 -4.60 6.28
CA PRO A 28 1.74 -4.73 5.22
C PRO A 28 1.28 -4.43 3.80
N ASP A 29 0.01 -4.67 3.49
CA ASP A 29 -0.51 -4.45 2.15
C ASP A 29 -0.91 -2.99 1.97
N THR A 30 -0.53 -2.41 0.84
CA THR A 30 -1.08 -1.13 0.42
C THR A 30 -2.55 -1.37 0.05
N TYR A 31 -3.47 -0.63 0.67
CA TYR A 31 -4.83 -0.56 0.15
C TYR A 31 -4.74 0.12 -1.21
N LEU A 32 -4.79 -0.68 -2.28
CA LEU A 32 -4.76 -0.16 -3.63
C LEU A 32 -5.94 0.78 -3.81
N SER A 33 -5.64 1.96 -4.34
CA SER A 33 -6.61 3.04 -4.49
C SER A 33 -7.80 2.62 -5.38
N SER A 34 -7.61 1.61 -6.22
CA SER A 34 -8.65 1.00 -7.07
C SER A 34 -9.71 0.19 -6.31
N ARG A 35 -9.39 -0.39 -5.15
CA ARG A 35 -10.35 -1.18 -4.34
C ARG A 35 -11.09 -0.38 -3.29
N THR A 36 -10.68 0.86 -3.05
CA THR A 36 -11.27 1.73 -2.03
C THR A 36 -12.29 2.65 -2.68
N LEU A 37 -13.57 2.45 -2.38
CA LEU A 37 -14.65 3.27 -2.92
C LEU A 37 -14.79 4.59 -2.18
N THR A 38 -14.72 4.54 -0.84
CA THR A 38 -14.79 5.75 0.00
C THR A 38 -13.80 5.65 1.14
N SER A 39 -13.13 6.77 1.43
CA SER A 39 -12.20 6.89 2.54
C SER A 39 -12.40 8.19 3.31
N ILE A 40 -12.14 8.14 4.62
CA ILE A 40 -12.17 9.30 5.51
C ILE A 40 -10.87 9.29 6.31
N PHE A 41 -10.09 10.37 6.29
CA PHE A 41 -8.77 10.44 6.93
C PHE A 41 -7.84 9.26 6.55
N ASN A 42 -7.83 8.86 5.28
CA ASN A 42 -7.10 7.69 4.76
C ASN A 42 -7.57 6.34 5.33
N ILE A 43 -8.72 6.28 5.99
CA ILE A 43 -9.35 5.04 6.43
C ILE A 43 -10.36 4.59 5.36
N PRO A 44 -10.17 3.44 4.70
CA PRO A 44 -11.16 2.90 3.77
C PRO A 44 -12.42 2.48 4.54
N ILE A 45 -13.57 3.05 4.18
CA ILE A 45 -14.87 2.76 4.81
C ILE A 45 -15.65 1.73 4.00
N THR A 46 -15.58 1.84 2.68
CA THR A 46 -16.14 0.87 1.75
C THR A 46 -15.07 0.42 0.78
N THR A 47 -14.97 -0.90 0.63
CA THR A 47 -14.12 -1.59 -0.33
C THR A 47 -15.00 -2.34 -1.33
N MET A 48 -14.39 -2.93 -2.36
CA MET A 48 -15.13 -3.76 -3.32
C MET A 48 -15.81 -4.97 -2.68
N ASP A 49 -15.25 -5.49 -1.58
CA ASP A 49 -15.84 -6.59 -0.80
C ASP A 49 -16.99 -6.14 0.14
N GLY A 50 -17.40 -4.87 0.06
CA GLY A 50 -18.46 -4.28 0.86
C GLY A 50 -17.95 -3.33 1.94
N VAL A 51 -18.65 -3.29 3.08
CA VAL A 51 -18.30 -2.38 4.18
C VAL A 51 -17.07 -2.89 4.92
N ASN A 52 -16.01 -2.08 4.96
CA ASN A 52 -14.84 -2.39 5.77
C ASN A 52 -15.14 -2.13 7.24
N THR A 53 -15.55 -3.19 7.95
CA THR A 53 -15.95 -3.12 9.36
C THR A 53 -14.82 -2.64 10.27
N ILE A 54 -13.57 -3.00 9.97
CA ILE A 54 -12.38 -2.54 10.70
C ILE A 54 -12.22 -1.03 10.50
N GLY A 55 -12.34 -0.56 9.25
CA GLY A 55 -12.29 0.86 8.92
C GLY A 55 -13.38 1.68 9.62
N VAL A 56 -14.63 1.22 9.57
CA VAL A 56 -15.76 1.85 10.27
C VAL A 56 -15.53 1.91 11.77
N PHE A 57 -15.12 0.80 12.38
CA PHE A 57 -14.87 0.76 13.82
C PHE A 57 -13.68 1.65 14.22
N GLY A 58 -12.61 1.63 13.44
CA GLY A 58 -11.46 2.52 13.61
C GLY A 58 -11.85 4.00 13.54
N LEU A 59 -12.71 4.38 12.59
CA LEU A 59 -13.23 5.75 12.47
C LEU A 59 -14.08 6.14 13.69
N LEU A 60 -14.94 5.26 14.18
CA LEU A 60 -15.74 5.51 15.39
C LEU A 60 -14.85 5.76 16.61
N LEU A 61 -13.78 4.96 16.77
CA LEU A 61 -12.78 5.16 17.82
C LEU A 61 -12.05 6.49 17.67
N LEU A 62 -11.69 6.88 16.44
CA LEU A 62 -11.05 8.18 16.16
C LEU A 62 -11.96 9.33 16.58
N VAL A 63 -13.22 9.32 16.14
CA VAL A 63 -14.20 10.36 16.50
C VAL A 63 -14.38 10.44 18.02
N ALA A 64 -14.54 9.29 18.68
CA ALA A 64 -14.64 9.24 20.15
C ALA A 64 -13.38 9.83 20.82
N SER A 65 -12.19 9.50 20.32
CA SER A 65 -10.93 10.02 20.84
C SER A 65 -10.84 11.54 20.74
N LEU A 66 -11.25 12.14 19.61
CA LEU A 66 -11.21 13.59 19.39
C LEU A 66 -12.21 14.33 20.28
N LEU A 67 -13.41 13.77 20.50
CA LEU A 67 -14.41 14.33 21.41
C LEU A 67 -13.93 14.32 22.86
N LEU A 68 -13.29 13.23 23.28
CA LEU A 68 -12.71 13.10 24.62
C LEU A 68 -11.51 14.04 24.82
N LEU A 69 -10.65 14.16 23.80
CA LEU A 69 -9.56 15.13 23.78
C LEU A 69 -10.09 16.56 23.98
N ALA A 70 -11.12 16.95 23.23
CA ALA A 70 -11.74 18.27 23.34
C ALA A 70 -12.33 18.53 24.74
N LYS A 71 -12.95 17.52 25.36
CA LYS A 71 -13.51 17.60 26.72
C LYS A 71 -12.46 17.60 27.83
N SER A 72 -11.26 17.09 27.55
CA SER A 72 -10.20 16.97 28.55
C SER A 72 -9.40 18.26 28.78
N LEU A 73 -9.48 19.23 27.86
CA LEU A 73 -8.68 20.46 27.85
C LEU A 73 -9.52 21.68 28.21
N ASP A 74 -8.96 22.65 28.93
CA ASP A 74 -9.65 23.90 29.25
C ASP A 74 -9.48 24.94 28.14
N LYS A 75 -8.23 25.10 27.71
CA LYS A 75 -7.82 26.03 26.66
C LYS A 75 -7.35 25.25 25.43
N TYR A 76 -7.38 25.88 24.25
CA TYR A 76 -6.89 25.31 22.99
C TYR A 76 -7.59 24.02 22.53
N ARG A 77 -8.82 23.75 22.99
CA ARG A 77 -9.61 22.55 22.63
C ARG A 77 -9.64 22.32 21.12
N VAL A 78 -10.09 23.34 20.38
CA VAL A 78 -10.22 23.29 18.92
C VAL A 78 -8.87 23.10 18.25
N ARG A 79 -7.84 23.86 18.66
CA ARG A 79 -6.48 23.74 18.08
C ARG A 79 -5.89 22.35 18.28
N SER A 80 -6.10 21.75 19.45
CA SER A 80 -5.57 20.42 19.78
C SER A 80 -6.27 19.34 18.96
N VAL A 81 -7.58 19.44 18.74
CA VAL A 81 -8.31 18.54 17.83
C VAL A 81 -7.82 18.67 16.40
N PHE A 82 -7.61 19.90 15.91
CA PHE A 82 -7.02 20.12 14.57
C PHE A 82 -5.64 19.50 14.44
N VAL A 83 -4.77 19.69 15.42
CA VAL A 83 -3.43 19.07 15.43
C VAL A 83 -3.55 17.55 15.45
N ALA A 84 -4.45 16.97 16.25
CA ALA A 84 -4.65 15.53 16.30
C ALA A 84 -5.13 14.95 14.96
N MET A 85 -6.02 15.64 14.24
CA MET A 85 -6.46 15.22 12.90
C MET A 85 -5.30 15.25 11.89
N ILE A 86 -4.49 16.31 11.90
CA ILE A 86 -3.30 16.41 11.03
C ILE A 86 -2.31 15.29 11.34
N LEU A 87 -2.04 15.06 12.63
CA LEU A 87 -1.17 13.97 13.07
C LEU A 87 -1.70 12.62 12.57
N PHE A 88 -2.99 12.36 12.73
CA PHE A 88 -3.60 11.10 12.26
C PHE A 88 -3.40 10.87 10.76
N MET A 89 -3.56 11.90 9.93
CA MET A 89 -3.36 11.79 8.48
C MET A 89 -1.91 11.53 8.07
N LEU A 90 -0.95 12.13 8.78
CA LEU A 90 0.48 12.03 8.43
C LEU A 90 1.19 10.84 9.09
N MET A 91 0.66 10.34 10.20
CA MET A 91 1.29 9.31 11.03
C MET A 91 1.54 8.00 10.26
N PRO A 92 0.63 7.47 9.41
CA PRO A 92 0.88 6.25 8.65
C PRO A 92 2.15 6.31 7.79
N TYR A 93 2.34 7.41 7.05
CA TYR A 93 3.50 7.59 6.17
C TYR A 93 4.82 7.55 6.95
N LEU A 94 4.86 8.19 8.13
CA LEU A 94 6.05 8.21 8.99
C LEU A 94 6.29 6.84 9.63
N LEU A 95 5.24 6.22 10.16
CA LEU A 95 5.34 4.96 10.87
C LEU A 95 5.73 3.79 9.96
N ILE A 96 5.20 3.73 8.73
CA ILE A 96 5.59 2.69 7.76
C ILE A 96 7.07 2.79 7.47
N SER A 97 7.57 3.99 7.15
CA SER A 97 8.99 4.21 6.87
C SER A 97 9.88 3.79 8.05
N ILE A 98 9.52 4.21 9.26
CA ILE A 98 10.26 3.83 10.48
C ILE A 98 10.20 2.32 10.69
N TYR A 99 9.02 1.71 10.59
CA TYR A 99 8.82 0.29 10.77
C TYR A 99 9.69 -0.52 9.80
N GLN A 100 9.65 -0.18 8.51
CA GLN A 100 10.44 -0.86 7.48
C GLN A 100 11.96 -0.73 7.69
N GLN A 101 12.42 0.40 8.24
CA GLN A 101 13.85 0.66 8.48
C GLN A 101 14.38 0.06 9.78
N THR A 102 13.53 -0.20 10.77
CA THR A 102 13.95 -0.52 12.14
C THR A 102 13.50 -1.90 12.62
N ILE A 103 12.28 -2.33 12.30
CA ILE A 103 11.66 -3.53 12.86
C ILE A 103 11.44 -4.59 11.78
N ALA A 104 11.00 -4.19 10.59
CA ALA A 104 10.63 -5.12 9.54
C ALA A 104 11.81 -5.99 9.07
N THR A 105 11.49 -7.22 8.68
CA THR A 105 12.42 -8.20 8.13
C THR A 105 11.86 -8.79 6.84
N GLY A 106 12.70 -9.47 6.05
CA GLY A 106 12.27 -10.12 4.81
C GLY A 106 11.59 -9.14 3.85
N ILE A 107 10.49 -9.58 3.23
CA ILE A 107 9.73 -8.78 2.26
C ILE A 107 9.04 -7.55 2.87
N TYR A 108 8.84 -7.53 4.20
CA TYR A 108 8.27 -6.37 4.87
C TYR A 108 9.25 -5.20 4.97
N ALA A 109 10.57 -5.45 4.91
CA ALA A 109 11.59 -4.40 4.88
C ALA A 109 11.79 -3.79 3.47
N VAL A 110 11.24 -4.43 2.43
CA VAL A 110 11.36 -3.97 1.05
C VAL A 110 10.39 -2.82 0.80
N ASN A 111 10.92 -1.69 0.35
CA ASN A 111 10.15 -0.58 -0.16
C ASN A 111 10.10 -0.63 -1.70
N TYR A 112 8.92 -0.40 -2.25
CA TYR A 112 8.67 -0.37 -3.69
C TYR A 112 8.31 1.05 -4.14
N GLU A 113 8.98 1.52 -5.18
CA GLU A 113 8.76 2.85 -5.76
C GLU A 113 7.68 2.79 -6.86
N LEU A 114 6.42 2.68 -6.44
CA LEU A 114 5.25 2.55 -7.33
C LEU A 114 5.22 3.61 -8.44
N ASP A 115 5.47 4.88 -8.12
CA ASP A 115 5.42 5.97 -9.10
C ASP A 115 6.48 5.88 -10.22
N SER A 116 7.53 5.08 -10.01
CA SER A 116 8.58 4.84 -11.02
C SER A 116 8.38 3.55 -11.81
N SER A 117 7.34 2.77 -11.48
CA SER A 117 7.09 1.49 -12.11
C SER A 117 6.32 1.63 -13.41
N GLN A 118 6.75 0.89 -14.41
CA GLN A 118 6.16 0.91 -15.74
C GLN A 118 6.31 -0.44 -16.44
N CYS A 119 5.37 -0.74 -17.33
CA CYS A 119 5.43 -1.87 -18.26
C CYS A 119 5.16 -1.37 -19.67
N GLU A 120 5.97 -1.80 -20.61
CA GLU A 120 5.80 -1.57 -22.04
C GLU A 120 5.58 -2.91 -22.74
N PHE A 121 4.59 -2.95 -23.62
CA PHE A 121 4.27 -4.13 -24.40
C PHE A 121 4.36 -3.76 -25.88
N THR A 122 5.18 -4.50 -26.62
CA THR A 122 5.42 -4.28 -28.05
C THR A 122 5.22 -5.57 -28.80
N ARG A 123 4.41 -5.53 -29.85
CA ARG A 123 4.17 -6.70 -30.70
C ARG A 123 5.42 -7.10 -31.47
N VAL A 124 5.78 -8.39 -31.40
CA VAL A 124 6.87 -8.99 -32.17
C VAL A 124 6.34 -9.68 -33.43
N ASP A 125 5.22 -10.40 -33.30
CA ASP A 125 4.53 -11.04 -34.42
C ASP A 125 3.01 -11.15 -34.17
N ALA A 126 2.30 -11.88 -35.04
CA ALA A 126 0.84 -12.01 -34.97
C ALA A 126 0.33 -12.55 -33.63
N ASN A 127 1.08 -13.44 -32.99
CA ASN A 127 0.66 -14.12 -31.75
C ASN A 127 1.58 -13.83 -30.57
N THR A 128 2.67 -13.09 -30.77
CA THR A 128 3.67 -12.84 -29.73
C THR A 128 3.81 -11.35 -29.44
N VAL A 129 3.71 -11.00 -28.15
CA VAL A 129 4.01 -9.68 -27.61
C VAL A 129 5.21 -9.78 -26.68
N ASN A 130 6.17 -8.88 -26.84
CA ASN A 130 7.27 -8.71 -25.89
C ASN A 130 6.84 -7.71 -24.82
N GLY A 131 6.84 -8.14 -23.56
CA GLY A 131 6.54 -7.31 -22.40
C GLY A 131 7.83 -7.01 -21.64
N VAL A 132 8.07 -5.73 -21.34
CA VAL A 132 9.20 -5.23 -20.56
C VAL A 132 8.67 -4.39 -19.41
N CYS A 133 8.90 -4.84 -18.19
CA CYS A 133 8.51 -4.12 -16.98
C CYS A 133 9.75 -3.67 -16.20
N GLU A 134 9.71 -2.45 -15.70
CA GLU A 134 10.77 -1.87 -14.89
C GLU A 134 10.20 -1.37 -13.57
N PHE A 135 10.91 -1.67 -12.48
CA PHE A 135 10.54 -1.24 -11.15
C PHE A 135 11.77 -1.08 -10.26
N SER A 136 11.62 -0.30 -9.19
CA SER A 136 12.72 -0.06 -8.23
C SER A 136 12.32 -0.50 -6.84
N PHE A 137 13.22 -1.26 -6.21
CA PHE A 137 13.10 -1.67 -4.82
C PHE A 137 14.24 -1.08 -3.98
N THR A 138 13.94 -0.84 -2.72
CA THR A 138 14.94 -0.54 -1.69
C THR A 138 14.78 -1.51 -0.54
N ASN A 139 15.82 -2.28 -0.23
CA ASN A 139 15.86 -3.12 0.96
C ASN A 139 16.26 -2.26 2.17
N ASN A 140 15.33 -1.96 3.06
CA ASN A 140 15.64 -1.19 4.27
C ASN A 140 16.28 -2.03 5.39
N SER A 141 16.41 -3.35 5.23
CA SER A 141 17.09 -4.23 6.18
C SER A 141 18.61 -4.22 5.97
N ARG A 142 19.37 -4.74 6.95
CA ARG A 142 20.80 -5.03 6.79
C ARG A 142 21.06 -6.42 6.20
N ASN A 143 20.05 -7.28 6.19
CA ASN A 143 20.16 -8.64 5.67
C ASN A 143 19.72 -8.66 4.21
N ALA A 144 20.31 -9.56 3.42
CA ALA A 144 19.83 -9.82 2.07
C ALA A 144 18.40 -10.40 2.11
N VAL A 145 17.63 -10.12 1.07
CA VAL A 145 16.26 -10.62 0.90
C VAL A 145 16.13 -11.15 -0.53
N GLU A 146 15.63 -12.37 -0.66
CA GLU A 146 15.21 -12.98 -1.92
C GLU A 146 13.68 -13.11 -1.91
N PHE A 147 13.03 -12.73 -3.01
CA PHE A 147 11.59 -12.86 -3.17
C PHE A 147 11.21 -13.05 -4.64
N GLY A 148 10.05 -13.64 -4.88
CA GLY A 148 9.43 -13.71 -6.20
C GLY A 148 8.48 -12.54 -6.43
N VAL A 149 8.39 -12.10 -7.68
CA VAL A 149 7.48 -11.05 -8.15
C VAL A 149 6.45 -11.66 -9.08
N GLU A 150 5.18 -11.39 -8.81
CA GLU A 150 4.03 -11.65 -9.67
C GLU A 150 3.30 -10.35 -9.96
N PHE A 151 2.63 -10.28 -11.11
CA PHE A 151 1.86 -9.13 -11.53
C PHE A 151 0.38 -9.38 -11.30
N TYR A 152 -0.39 -8.34 -11.01
CA TYR A 152 -1.84 -8.46 -11.04
C TYR A 152 -2.44 -7.17 -11.55
N ASP A 153 -3.53 -7.31 -12.29
CA ASP A 153 -4.34 -6.18 -12.69
C ASP A 153 -5.34 -5.86 -11.56
N ASP A 154 -5.49 -4.57 -11.25
CA ASP A 154 -6.48 -4.09 -10.27
C ASP A 154 -7.42 -3.11 -10.97
N TYR A 155 -8.22 -3.65 -11.90
CA TYR A 155 -9.17 -2.86 -12.67
C TYR A 155 -10.60 -3.03 -12.14
N TRP A 156 -11.32 -1.91 -12.14
CA TRP A 156 -12.74 -1.82 -11.78
C TRP A 156 -13.65 -2.43 -12.86
N TYR A 157 -13.30 -2.31 -14.13
CA TYR A 157 -14.17 -2.68 -15.27
C TYR A 157 -13.73 -4.03 -15.86
N GLU A 158 -14.65 -4.98 -15.98
CA GLU A 158 -14.41 -6.29 -16.64
C GLU A 158 -13.95 -6.13 -18.10
N GLU A 159 -14.18 -4.97 -18.72
CA GLU A 159 -13.82 -4.66 -20.11
C GLU A 159 -12.40 -4.09 -20.29
N SER A 160 -11.64 -3.82 -19.22
CA SER A 160 -10.27 -3.35 -19.38
C SER A 160 -9.34 -4.51 -19.71
N VAL A 161 -8.55 -4.36 -20.77
CA VAL A 161 -7.54 -5.35 -21.19
C VAL A 161 -6.57 -5.58 -20.02
N GLN A 162 -6.58 -6.81 -19.50
CA GLN A 162 -5.62 -7.30 -18.52
C GLN A 162 -4.25 -7.36 -19.19
N THR A 163 -3.48 -6.28 -19.11
CA THR A 163 -2.21 -6.16 -19.81
C THR A 163 -1.05 -6.55 -18.91
N VAL A 164 -1.09 -6.18 -17.63
CA VAL A 164 0.04 -6.40 -16.73
C VAL A 164 0.11 -7.85 -16.27
N SER A 165 -1.02 -8.49 -15.96
CA SER A 165 -1.03 -9.90 -15.53
C SER A 165 -0.54 -10.87 -16.59
N LEU A 166 -0.50 -10.48 -17.87
CA LEU A 166 0.11 -11.28 -18.95
C LEU A 166 1.60 -11.52 -18.73
N MET A 167 2.27 -10.65 -17.97
CA MET A 167 3.66 -10.88 -17.55
C MET A 167 3.81 -12.13 -16.69
N ASN A 168 2.75 -12.70 -16.12
CA ASN A 168 2.86 -13.89 -15.28
C ASN A 168 3.22 -15.18 -16.02
N THR A 169 3.30 -15.19 -17.35
CA THR A 169 3.76 -16.37 -18.09
C THR A 169 5.16 -16.83 -17.68
N GLY A 170 6.04 -15.88 -17.28
CA GLY A 170 7.38 -16.17 -16.76
C GLY A 170 7.51 -16.06 -15.24
N ALA A 171 6.42 -15.82 -14.52
CA ALA A 171 6.42 -15.63 -13.08
C ALA A 171 6.53 -16.97 -12.31
N PRO A 172 7.00 -16.94 -11.06
CA PRO A 172 7.47 -15.77 -10.33
C PRO A 172 8.88 -15.34 -10.73
N TYR A 173 9.08 -14.03 -10.90
CA TYR A 173 10.38 -13.45 -11.22
C TYR A 173 11.22 -13.26 -9.96
N LYS A 174 12.33 -13.98 -9.87
CA LYS A 174 13.20 -13.91 -8.69
C LYS A 174 13.98 -12.60 -8.63
N VAL A 175 13.91 -11.95 -7.47
CA VAL A 175 14.66 -10.74 -7.16
C VAL A 175 15.47 -10.97 -5.88
N GLU A 176 16.76 -10.66 -5.96
CA GLU A 176 17.65 -10.63 -4.80
C GLU A 176 18.11 -9.19 -4.57
N LEU A 177 17.99 -8.76 -3.31
CA LEU A 177 18.48 -7.47 -2.81
C LEU A 177 19.43 -7.70 -1.63
N ALA A 178 20.66 -7.22 -1.74
CA ALA A 178 21.57 -7.12 -0.61
C ALA A 178 21.03 -6.17 0.47
N GLY A 179 21.58 -6.26 1.68
CA GLY A 179 21.23 -5.36 2.76
C GLY A 179 21.49 -3.90 2.38
N LYS A 180 20.50 -3.02 2.62
CA LYS A 180 20.55 -1.58 2.29
C LYS A 180 20.71 -1.28 0.79
N GLU A 181 20.49 -2.26 -0.09
CA GLU A 181 20.56 -2.05 -1.54
C GLU A 181 19.31 -1.34 -2.06
N LYS A 182 19.52 -0.37 -2.97
CA LYS A 182 18.49 0.11 -3.90
C LYS A 182 18.81 -0.46 -5.28
N LYS A 183 17.85 -1.16 -5.89
CA LYS A 183 18.03 -1.85 -7.17
C LYS A 183 16.85 -1.58 -8.08
N ARG A 184 17.17 -1.23 -9.33
CA ARG A 184 16.20 -1.25 -10.44
C ARG A 184 16.19 -2.65 -11.03
N VAL A 185 15.02 -3.23 -11.18
CA VAL A 185 14.79 -4.55 -11.74
C VAL A 185 14.04 -4.38 -13.05
N THR A 186 14.52 -5.06 -14.09
CA THR A 186 13.87 -5.15 -15.39
C THR A 186 13.48 -6.59 -15.61
N VAL A 187 12.21 -6.83 -15.90
CA VAL A 187 11.65 -8.13 -16.25
C VAL A 187 11.21 -8.06 -17.70
N GLU A 188 11.66 -9.02 -18.50
CA GLU A 188 11.32 -9.14 -19.90
C GLU A 188 10.79 -10.54 -20.18
N THR A 189 9.68 -10.63 -20.92
CA THR A 189 9.11 -11.92 -21.33
C THR A 189 8.41 -11.80 -22.68
N ASN A 190 8.45 -12.88 -23.46
CA ASN A 190 7.61 -13.03 -24.63
C ASN A 190 6.31 -13.73 -24.21
N ILE A 191 5.19 -13.15 -24.61
CA ILE A 191 3.84 -13.52 -24.19
C ILE A 191 3.11 -14.02 -25.43
N ASP A 192 2.57 -15.23 -25.33
CA ASP A 192 1.63 -15.74 -26.33
C ASP A 192 0.26 -15.09 -26.11
N VAL A 193 -0.17 -14.30 -27.08
CA VAL A 193 -1.46 -13.58 -27.10
C VAL A 193 -2.45 -14.17 -28.10
N SER A 194 -2.22 -15.40 -28.57
CA SER A 194 -3.12 -16.09 -29.52
C SER A 194 -4.54 -16.26 -28.97
N GLU A 195 -4.68 -16.43 -27.66
CA GLU A 195 -5.96 -16.61 -26.96
C GLU A 195 -6.51 -15.31 -26.34
N VAL A 196 -5.81 -14.17 -26.50
CA VAL A 196 -6.23 -12.89 -25.91
C VAL A 196 -7.18 -12.16 -26.85
N GLU A 197 -8.41 -11.93 -26.39
CA GLU A 197 -9.38 -11.09 -27.09
C GLU A 197 -8.90 -9.62 -27.08
N ASN A 198 -9.04 -8.91 -28.21
CA ASN A 198 -8.55 -7.55 -28.44
C ASN A 198 -7.01 -7.43 -28.45
N GLN A 199 -6.43 -7.90 -29.55
CA GLN A 199 -5.01 -7.76 -29.81
C GLN A 199 -4.62 -6.29 -29.98
N PHE A 200 -3.50 -5.89 -29.37
CA PHE A 200 -2.93 -4.55 -29.45
C PHE A 200 -1.52 -4.61 -30.03
N ASP A 201 -1.12 -3.56 -30.74
CA ASP A 201 0.23 -3.48 -31.32
C ASP A 201 1.24 -2.90 -30.31
N GLN A 202 0.78 -1.99 -29.45
CA GLN A 202 1.56 -1.40 -28.37
C GLN A 202 0.66 -1.06 -27.19
N ALA A 203 1.14 -1.28 -25.97
CA ALA A 203 0.48 -0.84 -24.74
C ALA A 203 1.52 -0.40 -23.70
N SER A 204 1.12 0.49 -22.80
CA SER A 204 1.94 0.89 -21.65
C SER A 204 1.09 0.98 -20.39
N SER A 205 1.67 0.60 -19.26
CA SER A 205 1.07 0.70 -17.94
C SER A 205 2.05 1.35 -16.99
N TYR A 206 1.55 2.24 -16.12
CA TYR A 206 2.33 2.94 -15.10
C TYR A 206 1.73 2.63 -13.73
N GLN A 207 2.50 2.80 -12.65
CA GLN A 207 2.06 2.45 -11.30
C GLN A 207 1.59 0.99 -11.25
N VAL A 208 2.49 0.12 -11.68
CA VAL A 208 2.27 -1.30 -11.88
C VAL A 208 2.07 -2.00 -10.54
N ASN A 209 0.94 -2.67 -10.42
CA ASN A 209 0.60 -3.43 -9.23
C ASN A 209 1.32 -4.78 -9.24
N ILE A 210 2.04 -5.06 -8.16
CA ILE A 210 2.83 -6.30 -8.03
C ILE A 210 2.60 -6.96 -6.69
N LYS A 211 2.71 -8.28 -6.70
CA LYS A 211 2.72 -9.10 -5.51
C LYS A 211 4.14 -9.62 -5.32
N ILE A 212 4.66 -9.47 -4.12
CA ILE A 212 5.92 -10.09 -3.73
C ILE A 212 5.67 -11.22 -2.73
N HIS A 213 6.39 -12.32 -2.90
CA HIS A 213 6.26 -13.49 -2.03
C HIS A 213 7.62 -14.08 -1.66
N ALA A 214 7.75 -14.51 -0.41
CA ALA A 214 8.94 -15.20 0.09
C ALA A 214 8.50 -16.27 1.11
N GLU A 215 8.90 -17.52 0.88
CA GLU A 215 8.48 -18.66 1.70
C GLU A 215 6.95 -18.72 1.92
N ASN A 216 6.46 -18.32 3.10
CA ASN A 216 5.05 -18.29 3.48
C ASN A 216 4.49 -16.86 3.65
N GLU A 217 5.27 -15.84 3.28
CA GLU A 217 4.89 -14.43 3.35
C GLU A 217 4.50 -13.93 1.96
N GLU A 218 3.41 -13.17 1.89
CA GLU A 218 2.94 -12.48 0.69
C GLU A 218 2.66 -11.03 1.03
N ARG A 219 2.91 -10.13 0.07
CA ARG A 219 2.54 -8.72 0.16
C ARG A 219 2.13 -8.18 -1.19
N LYS A 220 1.00 -7.47 -1.23
CA LYS A 220 0.55 -6.70 -2.39
C LYS A 220 1.06 -5.27 -2.28
N LEU A 221 1.65 -4.79 -3.36
CA LEU A 221 2.28 -3.48 -3.47
C LEU A 221 1.63 -2.64 -4.55
#